data_AF-A0AAU6WEN0-F1
#
_entry.id   AF-A0AAU6WEN0-F1
#
_cell.length_a   1.000
_cell.length_b   1.000
_cell.length_c   1.000
_cell.angle_alpha   90.00
_cell.angle_beta   90.00
_cell.angle_gamma   90.00
#
_symmetry.space_group_name_H-M   'P 1'
#
loop_
_entity.id
_entity.type
_entity.pdbx_description
1 polymer ?
#
loop_
_entity_poly.entity_id
_entity_poly.type
_entity_poly.pdbx_seq_one_letter_code
_entity_poly.pdbx_strand_id
1 'polypeptide(L)'
;MTTTTLSSTNVTNSEINELEKLQNHLPANSELGKVLSKMTEGLRDGVDVTLTRDDDELTTSDVASILGISRAHLYKVLDAGLIPFHIVGERTRRMLMSDVKNYLFRTQQFRAGDAQSIAKREQLEDMVFDSMD
;
A
#
# COMPACT_ATOMS: atom_id res chain seq x y z
N MET A 1 2.95 -3.18 19.63
CA MET A 1 3.53 -3.02 18.29
C MET A 1 3.95 -4.39 17.82
N THR A 2 3.20 -5.00 16.91
CA THR A 2 3.58 -6.31 16.33
C THR A 2 3.52 -6.25 14.82
N THR A 3 4.21 -5.28 14.23
CA THR A 3 4.54 -5.35 12.80
C THR A 3 5.49 -6.52 12.61
N THR A 4 5.09 -7.49 11.79
CA THR A 4 5.96 -8.61 11.44
C THR A 4 6.31 -8.48 9.97
N THR A 5 7.62 -8.37 9.69
CA THR A 5 8.13 -8.32 8.32
C THR A 5 8.78 -9.66 7.98
N LEU A 6 8.30 -10.27 6.91
CA LEU A 6 8.94 -11.41 6.26
C LEU A 6 9.89 -10.86 5.21
N SER A 7 11.18 -11.09 5.40
CA SER A 7 12.17 -10.71 4.39
C SER A 7 12.31 -11.80 3.35
N SER A 8 12.20 -11.43 2.08
CA SER A 8 12.22 -12.38 0.94
C SER A 8 13.54 -13.17 0.87
N THR A 9 14.65 -12.58 1.32
CA THR A 9 15.96 -13.23 1.32
C THR A 9 16.08 -14.36 2.34
N ASN A 10 15.21 -14.35 3.36
CA ASN A 10 15.25 -15.31 4.46
C ASN A 10 14.19 -16.42 4.31
N VAL A 11 13.35 -16.36 3.28
CA VAL A 11 12.32 -17.38 3.01
C VAL A 11 12.79 -18.23 1.84
N THR A 12 12.86 -19.54 2.05
CA THR A 12 13.29 -20.47 1.00
C THR A 12 12.16 -20.77 0.03
N ASN A 13 12.50 -21.09 -1.23
CA ASN A 13 11.51 -21.57 -2.21
C ASN A 13 10.75 -22.81 -1.74
N SER A 14 11.36 -23.65 -0.88
CA SER A 14 10.69 -24.80 -0.29
C SER A 14 9.56 -24.38 0.64
N GLU A 15 9.78 -23.38 1.50
CA GLU A 15 8.76 -22.84 2.40
C GLU A 15 7.62 -22.17 1.62
N ILE A 16 7.96 -21.42 0.56
CA ILE A 16 6.97 -20.81 -0.35
C ILE A 16 6.10 -21.89 -1.00
N ASN A 17 6.68 -22.99 -1.47
CA ASN A 17 5.93 -24.09 -2.07
C ASN A 17 5.02 -24.81 -1.06
N GLU A 18 5.44 -24.98 0.20
CA GLU A 18 4.57 -25.52 1.24
C GLU A 18 3.39 -24.58 1.56
N LEU A 19 3.64 -23.27 1.55
CA LEU A 19 2.58 -22.28 1.72
C LEU A 19 1.55 -22.35 0.58
N GLU A 20 1.99 -22.53 -0.67
CA GLU A 20 1.08 -22.74 -1.81
C GLU A 20 0.24 -24.01 -1.67
N LYS A 21 0.83 -25.11 -1.16
CA LYS A 21 0.06 -26.32 -0.86
C LYS A 21 -1.04 -26.03 0.15
N LEU A 22 -0.76 -25.28 1.22
CA LEU A 22 -1.77 -24.89 2.21
C LEU A 22 -2.88 -24.03 1.60
N GLN A 23 -2.54 -23.11 0.70
CA GLN A 23 -3.54 -22.29 -0.02
C GLN A 23 -4.52 -23.14 -0.83
N ASN A 24 -4.05 -24.20 -1.47
CA ASN A 24 -4.90 -25.10 -2.26
C ASN A 24 -5.93 -25.89 -1.42
N HIS A 25 -5.74 -25.96 -0.10
CA HIS A 25 -6.72 -26.58 0.82
C HIS A 25 -7.79 -25.59 1.29
N LEU A 26 -7.65 -24.30 0.99
CA LEU A 26 -8.65 -23.30 1.34
C LEU A 26 -9.78 -23.26 0.30
N PRO A 27 -11.00 -22.86 0.69
CA PRO A 27 -12.09 -22.64 -0.26
C PRO A 27 -11.70 -21.61 -1.32
N ALA A 28 -12.19 -21.78 -2.56
CA ALA A 28 -11.86 -20.93 -3.71
C ALA A 28 -12.10 -19.42 -3.49
N ASN A 29 -12.99 -19.04 -2.57
CA ASN A 29 -13.31 -17.65 -2.22
C ASN A 29 -12.83 -17.26 -0.81
N SER A 30 -11.80 -17.93 -0.30
CA SER A 30 -11.23 -17.62 1.02
C SER A 30 -10.51 -16.28 0.99
N GLU A 31 -10.93 -15.35 1.85
CA GLU A 31 -10.21 -14.08 2.07
C GLU A 31 -8.78 -14.32 2.59
N LEU A 32 -8.59 -15.35 3.42
CA LEU A 32 -7.26 -15.78 3.85
C LEU A 32 -6.44 -16.27 2.65
N GLY A 33 -7.06 -17.03 1.73
CA GLY A 33 -6.41 -17.49 0.51
C GLY A 33 -5.89 -16.34 -0.35
N LYS A 34 -6.69 -15.28 -0.51
CA LYS A 34 -6.29 -14.06 -1.25
C LYS A 34 -5.09 -13.36 -0.61
N VAL A 35 -5.10 -13.23 0.72
CA VAL A 35 -3.98 -12.58 1.45
C VAL A 35 -2.71 -13.41 1.34
N LEU A 36 -2.81 -14.73 1.53
CA LEU A 36 -1.68 -15.64 1.41
C LEU A 36 -1.12 -15.68 -0.02
N SER A 37 -1.97 -15.66 -1.05
CA SER A 37 -1.57 -15.59 -2.46
C SER A 37 -0.75 -14.33 -2.74
N LYS A 38 -1.20 -13.15 -2.29
CA LYS A 38 -0.42 -11.90 -2.42
C LYS A 38 0.92 -11.96 -1.69
N MET A 39 0.96 -12.59 -0.52
CA MET A 39 2.21 -12.77 0.23
C MET A 39 3.18 -13.68 -0.52
N THR A 40 2.70 -14.81 -1.06
CA THR A 40 3.50 -15.73 -1.88
C THR A 40 4.05 -15.04 -3.13
N GLU A 41 3.21 -14.27 -3.85
CA GLU A 41 3.63 -13.50 -5.03
C GLU A 41 4.77 -12.54 -4.69
N GLY A 42 4.59 -11.72 -3.64
CA GLY A 42 5.64 -10.78 -3.20
C GLY A 42 6.95 -11.47 -2.83
N LEU A 43 6.89 -12.58 -2.09
CA LEU A 43 8.08 -13.35 -1.73
C LEU A 43 8.79 -13.97 -2.96
N ARG A 44 8.04 -14.44 -3.96
CA ARG A 44 8.61 -14.95 -5.22
C ARG A 44 9.28 -13.86 -6.05
N ASP A 45 8.73 -12.65 -6.02
CA ASP A 45 9.30 -11.48 -6.68
C ASP A 45 10.53 -10.91 -5.94
N GLY A 46 10.93 -11.51 -4.81
CA GLY A 46 12.03 -11.04 -3.99
C GLY A 46 11.67 -9.79 -3.17
N VAL A 47 10.38 -9.50 -3.01
CA VAL A 47 9.88 -8.33 -2.27
C VAL A 47 9.56 -8.71 -0.83
N ASP A 48 10.04 -7.90 0.12
CA ASP A 48 9.71 -8.06 1.54
C ASP A 48 8.20 -7.83 1.76
N VAL A 49 7.59 -8.66 2.61
CA VAL A 49 6.18 -8.55 2.94
C VAL A 49 6.01 -8.15 4.40
N THR A 50 5.23 -7.11 4.65
CA THR A 50 4.96 -6.61 6.00
C THR A 50 3.49 -6.82 6.36
N LEU A 51 3.24 -7.46 7.51
CA LEU A 51 1.91 -7.60 8.10
C LEU A 51 1.76 -6.59 9.26
N THR A 52 0.72 -5.76 9.16
CA THR A 52 0.31 -4.81 10.18
C THR A 52 -1.18 -4.99 10.50
N ARG A 53 -1.57 -4.66 11.73
CA ARG A 53 -2.96 -4.54 12.14
C ARG A 53 -3.41 -3.09 11.98
N ASP A 54 -4.72 -2.89 11.80
CA ASP A 54 -5.30 -1.55 11.65
C ASP A 54 -5.11 -0.67 12.93
N ASP A 55 -4.89 -1.28 14.09
CA ASP A 55 -4.62 -0.63 15.39
C ASP A 55 -3.12 -0.50 15.72
N ASP A 56 -2.22 -0.93 14.82
CA ASP A 56 -0.80 -0.71 15.04
C ASP A 56 -0.45 0.78 14.94
N GLU A 57 0.28 1.27 15.94
CA GLU A 57 0.96 2.54 15.86
C GLU A 57 2.26 2.40 15.07
N LEU A 58 2.44 3.27 14.09
CA LEU A 58 3.56 3.25 13.16
C LEU A 58 4.46 4.46 13.36
N THR A 59 5.76 4.24 13.17
CA THR A 59 6.74 5.33 13.17
C THR A 59 6.69 6.10 11.84
N THR A 60 7.26 7.30 11.81
CA THR A 60 7.42 8.04 10.55
C THR A 60 8.27 7.28 9.51
N SER A 61 9.22 6.47 9.95
CA SER A 61 9.96 5.57 9.05
C SER A 61 9.08 4.50 8.44
N ASP A 62 8.25 3.84 9.24
CA ASP A 62 7.37 2.76 8.76
C ASP A 62 6.36 3.30 7.76
N VAL A 63 5.71 4.42 8.10
CA VAL A 63 4.71 5.05 7.21
C VAL A 63 5.35 5.54 5.92
N ALA A 64 6.54 6.15 5.96
CA ALA A 64 7.23 6.58 4.75
C ALA A 64 7.55 5.38 3.82
N SER A 65 7.97 4.26 4.42
CA SER A 65 8.24 3.02 3.69
C SER A 65 6.96 2.44 3.08
N ILE A 66 5.87 2.36 3.85
CA ILE A 66 4.56 1.85 3.40
C ILE A 66 3.99 2.70 2.26
N LEU A 67 4.10 4.03 2.36
CA LEU A 67 3.60 4.95 1.34
C LEU A 67 4.50 5.03 0.11
N GLY A 68 5.71 4.47 0.15
CA GLY A 68 6.69 4.58 -0.94
C GLY A 68 7.14 6.03 -1.18
N ILE A 69 7.19 6.87 -0.13
CA ILE A 69 7.57 8.28 -0.23
C ILE A 69 8.78 8.59 0.65
N SER A 70 9.48 9.69 0.33
CA SER A 70 10.56 10.17 1.19
C SER A 70 10.01 10.64 2.54
N ARG A 71 10.83 10.51 3.61
CA ARG A 71 10.47 11.02 4.94
C ARG A 71 10.14 12.51 4.90
N ALA A 72 10.90 13.30 4.14
CA ALA A 72 10.63 14.73 3.98
C ALA A 72 9.25 15.01 3.36
N HIS A 73 8.81 14.18 2.40
CA HIS A 73 7.46 14.28 1.87
C HIS A 73 6.42 13.89 2.92
N LEU A 74 6.64 12.81 3.68
CA LEU A 74 5.75 12.44 4.78
C LEU A 74 5.60 13.58 5.80
N TYR A 75 6.67 14.29 6.16
CA TYR A 75 6.58 15.46 7.04
C TYR A 75 5.61 16.52 6.50
N LYS A 76 5.67 16.83 5.20
CA LYS A 76 4.72 17.77 4.58
C LYS A 76 3.27 17.29 4.66
N VAL A 77 3.04 15.99 4.45
CA VAL A 77 1.71 15.37 4.57
C VAL A 77 1.17 15.49 6.01
N LEU A 78 2.03 15.26 7.00
CA LEU A 78 1.68 15.38 8.42
C LEU A 78 1.45 16.84 8.84
N ASP A 79 2.31 17.75 8.40
CA ASP A 79 2.21 19.17 8.72
C ASP A 79 0.97 19.80 8.03
N ALA A 80 0.53 19.25 6.89
CA ALA A 80 -0.74 19.58 6.25
C ALA A 80 -1.97 18.94 6.92
N GLY A 81 -1.79 18.11 7.95
CA GLY A 81 -2.88 17.46 8.70
C GLY A 81 -3.61 16.36 7.92
N LEU A 82 -3.00 15.83 6.85
CA LEU A 82 -3.65 14.83 5.99
C LEU A 82 -3.65 13.42 6.58
N ILE A 83 -2.69 13.14 7.47
CA ILE A 83 -2.63 11.90 8.26
C ILE A 83 -2.60 12.32 9.73
N PRO A 84 -3.60 11.92 10.53
CA PRO A 84 -3.57 12.09 11.99
C PRO A 84 -2.33 11.45 12.61
N PHE A 85 -1.71 12.15 13.56
CA PHE A 85 -0.61 11.61 14.34
C PHE A 85 -0.67 12.14 15.77
N HIS A 86 -0.07 11.40 16.69
CA HIS A 86 0.19 11.85 18.06
C HIS A 86 1.68 11.78 18.37
N ILE A 87 2.08 12.47 19.43
CA ILE A 87 3.46 12.49 19.90
C ILE A 87 3.55 11.56 21.11
N VAL A 88 4.51 10.65 21.08
CA VAL A 88 4.86 9.76 22.19
C VAL A 88 6.26 10.14 22.68
N GLY A 89 6.41 10.34 24.00
CA GLY A 89 7.65 10.84 24.60
C GLY A 89 7.91 12.30 24.25
N GLU A 90 9.17 12.66 23.98
CA GLU A 90 9.53 14.07 23.76
C GLU A 90 9.18 14.60 22.36
N ARG A 91 9.40 13.80 21.31
CA ARG A 91 9.32 14.28 19.91
C ARG A 91 8.87 13.25 18.88
N THR A 92 8.59 12.02 19.31
CA THR A 92 8.40 10.93 18.37
C THR A 92 6.95 10.89 17.89
N ARG A 93 6.73 11.13 16.60
CA ARG A 93 5.40 11.03 15.97
C ARG A 93 5.01 9.56 15.75
N ARG A 94 3.74 9.25 16.02
CA ARG A 94 3.09 7.96 15.82
C ARG A 94 1.79 8.15 15.05
N MET A 95 1.48 7.22 14.15
CA MET A 95 0.27 7.24 13.32
C MET A 95 -0.39 5.87 13.38
N LEU A 96 -1.72 5.80 13.41
CA LEU A 96 -2.40 4.52 13.31
C LEU A 96 -2.36 3.99 11.86
N MET A 97 -2.16 2.69 11.68
CA MET A 97 -2.20 2.07 10.35
C MET A 97 -3.53 2.34 9.64
N SER A 98 -4.65 2.33 10.37
CA SER A 98 -5.97 2.70 9.85
C SER A 98 -6.02 4.11 9.24
N ASP A 99 -5.36 5.09 9.85
CA ASP A 99 -5.28 6.46 9.33
C ASP A 99 -4.41 6.54 8.06
N VAL A 100 -3.29 5.82 8.05
CA VAL A 100 -2.41 5.70 6.88
C VAL A 100 -3.14 5.05 5.71
N LYS A 101 -3.90 3.98 5.97
CA LYS A 101 -4.75 3.28 4.99
C LYS A 101 -5.83 4.20 4.42
N ASN A 102 -6.48 5.02 5.26
CA ASN A 102 -7.46 6.00 4.80
C ASN A 102 -6.84 7.07 3.90
N TYR A 103 -5.62 7.51 4.19
CA TYR A 103 -4.88 8.43 3.32
C TYR A 103 -4.53 7.81 1.97
N LEU A 104 -4.06 6.56 1.95
CA LEU A 104 -3.80 5.82 0.71
C LEU A 104 -5.04 5.72 -0.17
N PHE A 105 -6.18 5.36 0.42
CA PHE A 105 -7.45 5.23 -0.29
C PHE A 105 -7.88 6.56 -0.93
N ARG A 106 -7.83 7.66 -0.17
CA ARG A 106 -8.12 9.01 -0.70
C ARG A 106 -7.19 9.41 -1.84
N THR A 107 -5.90 9.11 -1.70
CA THR A 107 -4.88 9.44 -2.72
C THR A 107 -5.10 8.64 -4.01
N GLN A 108 -5.45 7.35 -3.89
CA GLN A 108 -5.76 6.49 -5.04
C GLN A 108 -7.00 6.96 -5.77
N GLN A 109 -8.06 7.33 -5.05
CA GLN A 109 -9.27 7.89 -5.64
C GLN A 109 -9.01 9.18 -6.40
N PHE A 110 -8.20 10.08 -5.81
CA PHE A 110 -7.81 11.33 -6.47
C PHE A 110 -7.05 11.08 -7.77
N ARG A 111 -6.04 10.20 -7.75
CA ARG A 111 -5.28 9.82 -8.96
C ARG A 111 -6.15 9.18 -10.04
N ALA A 112 -7.09 8.33 -9.65
CA ALA A 112 -8.02 7.71 -10.59
C ALA A 112 -8.95 8.75 -11.25
N GLY A 113 -9.42 9.74 -10.48
CA GLY A 113 -10.22 10.84 -11.00
C GLY A 113 -9.45 11.74 -11.97
N ASP A 114 -8.21 12.08 -11.64
CA ASP A 114 -7.35 12.89 -12.51
C ASP A 114 -7.07 12.18 -13.84
N ALA A 115 -6.72 10.89 -13.81
CA ALA A 115 -6.48 10.10 -15.03
C ALA A 115 -7.72 10.04 -15.94
N GLN A 116 -8.92 9.92 -15.37
CA GLN A 116 -10.17 9.97 -16.13
C GLN A 116 -10.40 11.34 -16.79
N SER A 117 -10.03 12.42 -16.10
CA SER A 117 -10.17 13.78 -16.63
C SER A 117 -9.21 14.08 -17.80
N ILE A 118 -7.98 13.58 -17.72
CA ILE A 118 -6.98 13.70 -18.79
C ILE A 118 -7.39 12.89 -20.00
N ALA A 119 -7.78 11.62 -19.81
CA ALA A 119 -8.23 10.75 -20.90
C ALA A 119 -9.47 11.33 -21.61
N LYS A 120 -10.39 11.94 -20.86
CA LYS A 120 -11.56 12.60 -21.45
C LYS A 120 -11.20 13.83 -22.27
N ARG A 121 -10.15 14.57 -21.86
CA ARG A 121 -9.67 15.75 -22.59
C ARG A 121 -9.01 15.35 -23.91
N GLU A 122 -8.19 14.31 -23.92
CA GLU A 122 -7.53 13.77 -25.13
C GLU A 122 -8.56 13.24 -26.13
N GLN A 123 -9.57 12.49 -25.67
CA GLN A 123 -10.64 12.00 -26.56
C GLN A 123 -11.44 13.15 -27.20
N LEU A 124 -11.68 14.24 -26.46
CA LEU A 124 -12.33 15.43 -27.02
C LEU A 124 -11.43 16.14 -28.04
N GLU A 125 -10.13 16.20 -27.81
CA GLU A 125 -9.17 16.80 -28.74
C GLU A 125 -9.05 15.99 -30.04
N ASP A 126 -9.01 14.66 -29.97
CA ASP A 126 -8.98 13.77 -31.14
C ASP A 126 -10.27 13.85 -31.96
N MET A 127 -11.44 13.87 -31.32
CA MET A 127 -12.73 14.02 -32.03
C MET A 127 -12.90 15.39 -32.69
N VAL A 128 -12.33 16.45 -32.10
CA VAL A 128 -12.36 17.79 -32.69
C VAL A 128 -11.42 17.87 -33.90
N PHE A 129 -10.23 17.25 -33.84
CA PHE A 129 -9.30 17.21 -34.96
C PHE A 129 -9.81 16.40 -36.16
N ASP A 130 -10.45 15.25 -35.92
CA ASP A 130 -11.00 14.37 -36.99
C ASP A 130 -12.22 14.98 -37.71
N SER A 131 -12.79 16.06 -37.16
CA SER A 131 -13.92 16.80 -37.75
C SER A 131 -13.52 18.04 -38.57
N MET A 132 -12.22 18.29 -38.71
CA MET A 132 -11.66 19.45 -39.43
C MET A 132 -11.03 19.11 -40.81
N ASP A 133 -10.99 17.84 -41.20
CA ASP A 133 -10.69 17.36 -42.57
C ASP A 133 -11.97 16.98 -43.33
#